data_AF-A0A957ZLG0-F1
#
_entry.id   AF-A0A957ZLG0-F1
#
_cell.length_a   1.000
_cell.length_b   1.000
_cell.length_c   1.000
_cell.angle_alpha   90.00
_cell.angle_beta   90.00
_cell.angle_gamma   90.00
#
_symmetry.space_group_name_H-M   'P 1'
#
loop_
_entity.id
_entity.type
_entity.pdbx_description
1 polymer ?
#
loop_
_entity_poly.entity_id
_entity_poly.type
_entity_poly.pdbx_seq_one_letter_code
_entity_poly.pdbx_strand_id
1 'polypeptide(L)' 'AHRLILAAADDLPPHDVYFLNADDTLALEPTRELIERFRPDLLPIVRDLDGHASLISCSKLKAATGWRHQTTWRELR' A
#
# COMPACT_ATOMS: atom_id res chain seq x y z
N ALA A 1 0.53 -11.27 -7.99
CA ALA A 1 -0.69 -11.11 -7.17
C ALA A 1 -1.87 -11.88 -7.73
N HIS A 2 -2.31 -11.67 -8.99
CA HIS A 2 -3.50 -12.34 -9.56
C HIS A 2 -3.54 -13.86 -9.35
N ARG A 3 -2.48 -14.59 -9.71
CA ARG A 3 -2.37 -16.04 -9.46
C ARG A 3 -2.54 -16.43 -7.98
N LEU A 4 -2.05 -15.61 -7.06
CA LEU A 4 -2.13 -15.88 -5.62
C LEU A 4 -3.56 -15.70 -5.10
N ILE A 5 -4.32 -14.74 -5.63
CA ILE A 5 -5.75 -14.60 -5.32
C ILE A 5 -6.52 -15.84 -5.78
N LEU A 6 -6.28 -16.29 -7.02
CA LEU A 6 -6.94 -17.50 -7.53
C LEU A 6 -6.58 -18.75 -6.73
N ALA A 7 -5.33 -18.86 -6.27
CA ALA A 7 -4.89 -19.98 -5.45
C ALA A 7 -5.50 -19.98 -4.04
N ALA A 8 -5.88 -18.80 -3.52
CA ALA A 8 -6.50 -18.65 -2.21
C ALA A 8 -8.04 -18.62 -2.28
N ALA A 9 -8.65 -18.81 -3.46
CA ALA A 9 -10.07 -18.55 -3.68
C ALA A 9 -11.02 -19.29 -2.73
N ASP A 10 -10.68 -20.51 -2.33
CA ASP A 10 -11.48 -21.33 -1.41
C ASP A 10 -11.50 -20.76 0.04
N ASP A 11 -10.48 -19.97 0.40
CA ASP A 11 -10.33 -19.35 1.72
C ASP A 11 -10.79 -17.88 1.74
N LEU A 12 -11.21 -17.34 0.59
CA LEU A 12 -11.61 -15.94 0.43
C LEU A 12 -13.13 -15.80 0.29
N PRO A 13 -13.69 -14.62 0.62
CA PRO A 13 -15.09 -14.34 0.33
C PRO A 13 -15.40 -14.49 -1.17
N PRO A 14 -16.62 -14.94 -1.54
CA PRO A 14 -17.00 -15.10 -2.96
C PRO A 14 -16.86 -13.82 -3.80
N HIS A 15 -17.00 -12.66 -3.15
CA HIS A 15 -16.81 -11.35 -3.76
C HIS A 15 -16.01 -10.46 -2.83
N ASP A 16 -14.92 -9.90 -3.34
CA ASP A 16 -14.16 -8.90 -2.61
C ASP A 16 -13.28 -8.04 -3.53
N VAL A 17 -12.75 -6.94 -3.00
CA VAL A 17 -11.89 -5.98 -3.71
C VAL A 17 -10.53 -5.85 -3.02
N TYR A 18 -9.47 -5.86 -3.82
CA TYR A 18 -8.08 -5.75 -3.39
C TYR A 18 -7.34 -4.70 -4.24
N PHE A 19 -6.52 -3.88 -3.59
CA PHE A 19 -5.58 -3.00 -4.30
C PHE A 19 -4.25 -3.71 -4.55
N LEU A 20 -3.66 -3.41 -5.71
CA LEU A 20 -2.32 -3.83 -6.09
C LEU A 20 -1.59 -2.63 -6.69
N ASN A 21 -0.75 -1.99 -5.89
CA ASN A 21 0.13 -0.89 -6.24
C ASN A 21 1.48 -1.06 -5.53
N ALA A 22 2.44 -0.19 -5.83
CA ALA A 22 3.68 -0.11 -5.07
C ALA A 22 3.40 0.30 -3.61
N ASP A 23 4.24 -0.18 -2.69
CA ASP A 23 4.14 0.14 -1.26
C ASP A 23 4.55 1.59 -0.96
N ASP A 24 5.28 2.22 -1.88
CA ASP A 24 5.75 3.60 -1.81
C ASP A 24 5.14 4.50 -2.89
N THR A 25 5.11 5.79 -2.60
CA THR A 25 4.74 6.84 -3.56
C THR A 25 5.93 7.19 -4.45
N LEU A 26 5.62 7.76 -5.62
CA LEU A 26 6.61 8.38 -6.52
C LEU A 26 7.04 9.78 -6.07
N ALA A 27 6.48 10.32 -4.98
CA ALA A 27 6.88 11.64 -4.49
C ALA A 27 8.33 11.61 -3.97
N LEU A 28 9.04 12.71 -4.17
CA LEU A 28 10.42 12.82 -3.68
C LEU A 28 10.43 13.02 -2.17
N GLU A 29 9.46 13.77 -1.65
CA GLU A 29 9.26 14.06 -0.23
C GLU A 29 8.49 12.94 0.47
N PRO A 30 8.77 12.69 1.76
CA PRO A 30 7.99 11.76 2.58
C PRO A 30 6.49 12.09 2.58
N THR A 31 5.66 11.05 2.56
CA THR A 31 4.20 11.18 2.49
C THR A 31 3.64 12.01 3.65
N ARG A 32 4.20 11.85 4.86
CA ARG A 32 3.79 12.64 6.03
C ARG A 32 4.05 14.14 5.88
N GLU A 33 5.19 14.52 5.30
CA GLU A 33 5.53 15.94 5.07
C GLU A 33 4.55 16.58 4.07
N LEU A 34 4.15 15.82 3.05
CA LEU A 34 3.14 16.26 2.09
C LEU A 34 1.77 16.46 2.76
N ILE A 35 1.37 15.57 3.67
CA ILE A 35 0.13 15.72 4.43
C ILE A 35 0.21 16.96 5.32
N GLU A 36 1.29 17.14 6.07
CA GLU A 36 1.48 18.31 6.94
C GLU A 36 1.40 19.62 6.16
N ARG A 37 2.02 19.67 4.97
CA ARG A 37 2.05 20.88 4.14
C ARG A 37 0.72 21.19 3.47
N PHE A 38 0.02 20.18 2.95
CA PHE A 38 -1.13 20.40 2.06
C PHE A 38 -2.47 20.03 2.67
N ARG A 39 -2.50 19.13 3.65
CA ARG A 39 -3.72 18.64 4.33
C ARG A 39 -3.46 18.38 5.83
N PRO A 40 -3.02 19.40 6.59
CA PRO A 40 -2.69 19.24 8.00
C PRO A 40 -3.89 18.76 8.84
N ASP A 41 -5.11 19.01 8.36
CA ASP A 41 -6.36 18.52 8.96
C ASP A 41 -6.43 16.99 9.05
N LEU A 42 -5.67 16.26 8.24
CA LEU A 42 -5.63 14.80 8.25
C LEU A 42 -4.61 14.23 9.23
N LEU A 43 -3.68 15.02 9.76
CA LEU A 43 -2.64 14.53 10.68
C LEU A 43 -3.16 13.73 11.89
N PRO A 44 -4.29 14.09 12.54
CA PRO A 44 -4.81 13.33 13.67
C PRO A 44 -5.27 11.91 13.33
N ILE A 45 -5.57 11.63 12.06
CA ILE A 45 -6.04 10.31 11.59
C ILE A 45 -4.98 9.51 10.83
N VAL A 46 -3.82 10.11 10.57
CA VAL A 46 -2.69 9.43 9.92
C VAL A 46 -2.11 8.39 10.86
N ARG A 47 -2.06 7.15 10.40
CA ARG A 47 -1.43 6.00 11.07
C ARG A 47 -0.55 5.28 10.06
N ASP A 48 0.58 4.75 10.52
CA ASP A 48 1.43 3.82 9.76
C ASP A 48 1.87 4.33 8.36
N LEU A 49 2.07 5.66 8.22
CA LEU A 49 2.60 6.30 7.01
C LEU A 49 4.07 6.69 7.20
N ASP A 50 4.92 5.67 7.30
CA ASP A 50 6.36 5.87 7.46
C ASP A 50 7.03 6.22 6.12
N GLY A 51 7.94 7.20 6.16
CA GLY A 51 8.71 7.64 4.99
C GLY A 51 7.81 7.98 3.80
N HIS A 52 7.96 7.23 2.71
CA HIS A 52 7.26 7.43 1.44
C HIS A 52 6.09 6.46 1.22
N ALA A 53 5.53 5.88 2.29
CA ALA A 53 4.41 4.95 2.21
C ALA A 53 3.27 5.44 1.29
N SER A 54 2.74 4.55 0.45
CA SER A 54 1.60 4.83 -0.41
C SER A 54 0.33 5.11 0.40
N LEU A 55 -0.47 6.07 -0.07
CA LEU A 55 -1.80 6.36 0.49
C LEU A 55 -2.85 5.32 0.10
N ILE A 56 -2.54 4.41 -0.83
CA ILE A 56 -3.37 3.25 -1.19
C ILE A 56 -2.73 1.99 -0.61
N SER A 57 -3.43 1.37 0.35
CA SER A 57 -2.91 0.23 1.09
C SER A 57 -3.14 -1.11 0.39
N CYS A 58 -2.06 -1.87 0.21
CA CYS A 58 -2.11 -3.27 -0.19
C CYS A 58 -2.25 -4.24 1.02
N SER A 59 -2.42 -3.75 2.26
CA SER A 59 -2.40 -4.59 3.47
C SER A 59 -3.41 -5.73 3.43
N LYS A 60 -4.59 -5.51 2.86
CA LYS A 60 -5.60 -6.55 2.68
C LYS A 60 -5.13 -7.67 1.75
N LEU A 61 -4.54 -7.33 0.61
CA LEU A 61 -3.97 -8.31 -0.31
C LEU A 61 -2.83 -9.10 0.34
N LYS A 62 -1.96 -8.39 1.08
CA LYS A 62 -0.83 -8.97 1.82
C LYS A 62 -1.28 -9.97 2.86
N ALA A 63 -2.37 -9.67 3.57
CA ALA A 63 -2.97 -10.55 4.57
C ALA A 63 -3.65 -11.77 3.91
N ALA A 64 -4.42 -11.54 2.84
CA ALA A 64 -5.17 -12.59 2.15
C ALA A 64 -4.28 -13.61 1.42
N THR A 65 -3.13 -13.19 0.89
CA THR A 65 -2.36 -14.03 -0.06
C THR A 65 -0.89 -14.22 0.32
N GLY A 66 -0.41 -13.55 1.37
CA GLY A 66 1.02 -13.50 1.68
C GLY A 66 1.86 -12.70 0.68
N TRP A 67 1.28 -12.15 -0.39
CA TRP A 67 2.00 -11.35 -1.39
C TRP A 67 2.74 -10.19 -0.72
N ARG A 68 3.92 -9.83 -1.23
CA ARG A 68 4.70 -8.65 -0.82
C ARG A 68 5.27 -7.98 -2.06
N HIS A 69 5.26 -6.65 -2.08
CA HIS A 69 5.97 -5.88 -3.10
C HIS A 69 7.48 -6.15 -2.97
N GLN A 70 8.18 -6.34 -4.09
CA GLN A 70 9.58 -6.78 -4.11
C GLN A 70 10.53 -5.75 -4.72
N THR A 71 10.00 -4.63 -5.19
CA THR A 71 10.77 -3.60 -5.89
C THR A 71 10.46 -2.24 -5.27
N THR A 72 11.38 -1.30 -5.39
CA THR A 72 11.07 0.12 -5.21
C THR A 72 11.91 0.88 -6.21
N TRP A 73 11.35 1.95 -6.77
CA TRP A 73 12.10 2.81 -7.66
C TRP A 73 13.27 3.52 -6.94
N ARG A 74 13.24 3.56 -5.60
CA ARG A 74 14.27 4.17 -4.76
C ARG A 74 15.55 3.33 -4.67
N GLU A 75 15.47 2.05 -5.04
CA GLU A 75 16.61 1.14 -5.11
C GLU A 75 17.17 1.01 -6.54
N LEU A 76 16.49 1.60 -7.53
CA LEU A 76 16.97 1.66 -8.91
C LEU A 76 18.04 2.76 -8.99
N ARG A 77 19.30 2.33 -9.03
CA ARG A 77 20.46 3.18 -9.36
C ARG A 77 20.51 3.52 -10.84
#